data_AF-A0A853CG84-F1
#
_entry.id   AF-A0A853CG84-F1
#
_cell.length_a   1.000
_cell.length_b   1.000
_cell.length_c   1.000
_cell.angle_alpha   90.00
_cell.angle_beta   90.00
_cell.angle_gamma   90.00
#
_symmetry.space_group_name_H-M   'P 1'
#
loop_
_entity.id
_entity.type
_entity.pdbx_description
1 polymer ?
#
loop_
_entity_poly.entity_id
_entity_poly.type
_entity_poly.pdbx_seq_one_letter_code
_entity_poly.pdbx_strand_id
1 'polypeptide(L)'
;MGEHRAAAVGPDLARAGDSLALAPAALAPAVSDPAYRVLVGDDDSAVLLRRQWTAQGVAEAVLLASAGIGPDTPAVLATAVAWGCDRVRDRPGGRGVVVVPPPDDAQPVTQRFLHLAALAATRVETAVALARGTGVDAVKADGSPSLAADEAAHVAAAEVLGRLGVPVLSEERTDQRVDEASAWVVLDPLDGTGNFRAGLPPWAFSAGLVHGGRAVAGVVVDLSSGRRWWTEGGGAWRDGLPVRSRPGSTVVVPTAPAGGAVAVPSSAHRVRVTGCTAVELCLVADGSAAAWHDLDRGGAHVHDVAGGLALLAAGGGIALTPEGAELVLRPDTEGRIRFVAAESRATAEELLRAFD
;
A
#
# COMPACT_ATOMS: atom_id res chain seq x y z
N MET A 1 -17.33 16.54 -18.84
CA MET A 1 -17.02 16.86 -17.43
C MET A 1 -15.53 16.61 -17.29
N GLY A 2 -14.75 17.63 -16.92
CA GLY A 2 -13.29 17.55 -16.91
C GLY A 2 -12.78 16.44 -15.98
N GLU A 3 -11.66 15.84 -16.35
CA GLU A 3 -10.97 14.86 -15.51
C GLU A 3 -10.23 15.63 -14.40
N HIS A 4 -10.49 15.32 -13.14
CA HIS A 4 -9.80 15.95 -12.01
C HIS A 4 -8.62 15.07 -11.60
N ARG A 5 -7.46 15.66 -11.37
CA ARG A 5 -6.23 14.93 -10.98
C ARG A 5 -5.59 15.54 -9.75
N ALA A 6 -4.76 14.75 -9.06
CA ALA A 6 -3.94 15.24 -7.97
C ALA A 6 -2.90 16.25 -8.48
N ALA A 7 -2.74 17.37 -7.76
CA ALA A 7 -1.68 18.33 -7.98
C ALA A 7 -0.38 17.84 -7.33
N ALA A 8 0.70 17.79 -8.10
CA ALA A 8 1.97 17.16 -7.69
C ALA A 8 3.16 18.12 -7.73
N VAL A 9 3.01 19.27 -8.38
CA VAL A 9 4.10 20.17 -8.74
C VAL A 9 3.71 21.62 -8.48
N GLY A 10 4.72 22.48 -8.30
CA GLY A 10 4.54 23.90 -8.00
C GLY A 10 3.54 24.63 -8.91
N PRO A 11 3.56 24.46 -10.24
CA PRO A 11 2.59 25.11 -11.14
C PRO A 11 1.13 24.72 -10.87
N ASP A 12 0.85 23.45 -10.58
CA ASP A 12 -0.51 23.00 -10.26
C ASP A 12 -0.96 23.56 -8.91
N LEU A 13 -0.07 23.59 -7.92
CA LEU A 13 -0.37 24.14 -6.60
C LEU A 13 -0.59 25.65 -6.65
N ALA A 14 0.18 26.39 -7.46
CA ALA A 14 -0.03 27.82 -7.65
C ALA A 14 -1.42 28.10 -8.23
N ARG A 15 -1.80 27.39 -9.29
CA ARG A 15 -3.13 27.50 -9.92
C ARG A 15 -4.25 27.13 -8.95
N ALA A 16 -4.07 26.06 -8.17
CA ALA A 16 -5.03 25.67 -7.14
C ALA A 16 -5.15 26.75 -6.05
N GLY A 17 -4.04 27.39 -5.67
CA GLY A 17 -4.02 28.50 -4.72
C GLY A 17 -4.88 29.67 -5.20
N ASP A 18 -4.71 30.08 -6.46
CA ASP A 18 -5.51 31.14 -7.07
C ASP A 18 -7.00 30.77 -7.09
N SER A 19 -7.31 29.54 -7.50
CA SER A 19 -8.69 29.02 -7.59
C SER A 19 -9.38 28.94 -6.23
N LEU A 20 -8.64 28.55 -5.19
CA LEU A 20 -9.14 28.39 -3.82
C LEU A 20 -9.08 29.69 -3.00
N ALA A 21 -8.54 30.77 -3.56
CA ALA A 21 -8.20 32.00 -2.84
C ALA A 21 -7.31 31.75 -1.60
N LEU A 22 -6.33 30.85 -1.75
CA LEU A 22 -5.35 30.49 -0.72
C LEU A 22 -3.94 30.85 -1.16
N ALA A 23 -3.08 31.23 -0.20
CA ALA A 23 -1.66 31.34 -0.47
C ALA A 23 -1.11 29.95 -0.89
N PRO A 24 -0.28 29.83 -1.95
CA PRO A 24 0.27 28.54 -2.37
C PRO A 24 1.00 27.79 -1.24
N ALA A 25 1.61 28.51 -0.30
CA ALA A 25 2.25 27.93 0.88
C ALA A 25 1.28 27.17 1.80
N ALA A 26 -0.01 27.54 1.83
CA ALA A 26 -1.04 26.82 2.58
C ALA A 26 -1.35 25.44 1.96
N LEU A 27 -0.99 25.21 0.70
CA LEU A 27 -1.15 23.94 -0.01
C LEU A 27 0.08 23.04 0.10
N ALA A 28 1.19 23.54 0.66
CA ALA A 28 2.44 22.77 0.81
C ALA A 28 2.25 21.42 1.53
N PRO A 29 1.40 21.28 2.57
CA PRO A 29 1.16 19.97 3.20
C PRO A 29 0.67 18.90 2.22
N ALA A 30 -0.07 19.26 1.17
CA ALA A 30 -0.56 18.28 0.18
C ALA A 30 0.57 17.63 -0.65
N VAL A 31 1.79 18.16 -0.59
CA VAL A 31 2.97 17.59 -1.27
C VAL A 31 3.64 16.50 -0.43
N SER A 32 3.70 16.67 0.89
CA SER A 32 4.51 15.82 1.77
C SER A 32 3.72 15.05 2.82
N ASP A 33 2.50 15.46 3.13
CA ASP A 33 1.63 14.81 4.12
C ASP A 33 0.61 13.91 3.41
N PRO A 34 0.66 12.57 3.62
CA PRO A 34 -0.28 11.62 3.03
C PRO A 34 -1.76 11.87 3.38
N ALA A 35 -2.05 12.62 4.44
CA ALA A 35 -3.40 12.97 4.84
C ALA A 35 -4.00 14.13 4.02
N TYR A 36 -3.23 14.83 3.19
CA TYR A 36 -3.71 15.96 2.39
C TYR A 36 -3.66 15.68 0.91
N ARG A 37 -4.66 16.17 0.16
CA ARG A 37 -4.65 16.14 -1.32
C ARG A 37 -5.17 17.45 -1.86
N VAL A 38 -4.55 17.91 -2.94
CA VAL A 38 -5.14 18.94 -3.79
C VAL A 38 -5.55 18.26 -5.09
N LEU A 39 -6.82 18.39 -5.46
CA LEU A 39 -7.29 17.99 -6.79
C LEU A 39 -7.55 19.25 -7.61
N VAL A 40 -7.22 19.20 -8.89
CA VAL A 40 -7.43 20.28 -9.87
C VAL A 40 -8.13 19.73 -11.11
N GLY A 41 -9.01 20.52 -11.71
CA GLY A 41 -9.60 20.29 -13.03
C GLY A 41 -9.02 21.22 -14.10
N ASP A 42 -9.37 20.97 -15.35
CA ASP A 42 -8.96 21.79 -16.49
C ASP A 42 -9.69 23.15 -16.56
N ASP A 43 -10.78 23.29 -15.81
CA ASP A 43 -11.69 24.45 -15.77
C ASP A 43 -11.43 25.36 -14.56
N ASP A 44 -10.18 25.42 -14.09
CA ASP A 44 -9.75 26.13 -12.88
C ASP A 44 -10.52 25.72 -11.60
N SER A 45 -11.17 24.55 -11.63
CA SER A 45 -11.75 23.94 -10.44
C SER A 45 -10.64 23.35 -9.57
N ALA A 46 -10.79 23.47 -8.25
CA ALA A 46 -9.81 22.97 -7.29
C ALA A 46 -10.45 22.60 -5.96
N VAL A 47 -9.84 21.65 -5.25
CA VAL A 47 -10.23 21.30 -3.88
C VAL A 47 -9.02 20.89 -3.07
N LEU A 48 -8.94 21.39 -1.84
CA LEU A 48 -8.01 20.91 -0.82
C LEU A 48 -8.78 19.95 0.11
N LEU A 49 -8.35 18.70 0.14
CA LEU A 49 -8.91 17.63 0.96
C LEU A 49 -7.97 17.28 2.11
N ARG A 50 -8.55 16.84 3.23
CA ARG A 50 -7.84 16.21 4.33
C ARG A 50 -8.55 14.95 4.81
N ARG A 51 -7.81 13.85 4.98
CA ARG A 51 -8.25 12.68 5.75
C ARG A 51 -8.18 12.98 7.24
N GLN A 52 -9.23 12.68 7.99
CA GLN A 52 -9.24 12.84 9.44
C GLN A 52 -10.09 11.77 10.12
N TRP A 53 -9.96 11.71 11.45
CA TRP A 53 -10.80 10.89 12.30
C TRP A 53 -11.91 11.72 12.94
N THR A 54 -13.07 11.10 13.05
CA THR A 54 -14.21 11.66 13.78
C THR A 54 -14.13 11.28 15.25
N ALA A 55 -14.92 11.94 16.10
CA ALA A 55 -14.98 11.58 17.53
C ALA A 55 -15.46 10.14 17.77
N GLN A 56 -16.11 9.52 16.77
CA GLN A 56 -16.59 8.13 16.82
C GLN A 56 -15.58 7.13 16.23
N GLY A 57 -14.36 7.55 15.88
CA GLY A 57 -13.36 6.64 15.28
C GLY A 57 -13.68 6.23 13.85
N VAL A 58 -14.48 7.03 13.13
CA VAL A 58 -14.73 6.86 11.68
C VAL A 58 -13.78 7.74 10.90
N ALA A 59 -13.08 7.19 9.91
CA ALA A 59 -12.26 7.94 8.99
C ALA A 59 -13.14 8.67 7.95
N GLU A 60 -12.86 9.95 7.72
CA GLU A 60 -13.56 10.76 6.74
C GLU A 60 -12.60 11.64 5.93
N ALA A 61 -12.96 11.90 4.67
CA ALA A 61 -12.35 12.97 3.89
C ALA A 61 -13.10 14.28 4.16
N VAL A 62 -12.40 15.40 4.25
CA VAL A 62 -13.00 16.73 4.46
C VAL A 62 -12.46 17.71 3.45
N LEU A 63 -13.37 18.44 2.80
CA LEU A 63 -13.02 19.55 1.94
C LEU A 63 -12.65 20.74 2.82
N LEU A 64 -11.36 21.10 2.87
CA LEU A 64 -10.89 22.26 3.63
C LEU A 64 -11.15 23.58 2.89
N ALA A 65 -11.06 23.54 1.56
CA ALA A 65 -11.41 24.61 0.65
C ALA A 65 -11.82 23.99 -0.70
N SER A 66 -12.76 24.61 -1.39
CA SER A 66 -13.21 24.14 -2.71
C SER A 66 -13.66 25.30 -3.60
N ALA A 67 -13.36 25.17 -4.88
CA ALA A 67 -13.88 25.97 -5.98
C ALA A 67 -14.31 25.02 -7.10
N GLY A 68 -15.61 24.94 -7.40
CA GLY A 68 -16.15 24.11 -8.49
C GLY A 68 -16.17 22.59 -8.24
N ILE A 69 -15.63 22.09 -7.12
CA ILE A 69 -15.56 20.64 -6.81
C ILE A 69 -16.37 20.29 -5.56
N GLY A 70 -17.45 19.53 -5.72
CA GLY A 70 -18.33 19.09 -4.62
C GLY A 70 -17.84 17.83 -3.90
N PRO A 71 -18.37 17.53 -2.69
CA PRO A 71 -18.03 16.32 -1.93
C PRO A 71 -18.45 15.00 -2.60
N ASP A 72 -19.39 15.06 -3.54
CA ASP A 72 -19.90 13.96 -4.37
C ASP A 72 -19.19 13.86 -5.72
N THR A 73 -18.20 14.73 -6.00
CA THR A 73 -17.44 14.67 -7.25
C THR A 73 -16.68 13.35 -7.34
N PRO A 74 -16.70 12.64 -8.50
CA PRO A 74 -16.09 11.32 -8.62
C PRO A 74 -14.63 11.23 -8.14
N ALA A 75 -13.79 12.23 -8.42
CA ALA A 75 -12.40 12.24 -7.97
C ALA A 75 -12.24 12.42 -6.44
N VAL A 76 -13.18 13.13 -5.81
CA VAL A 76 -13.22 13.26 -4.34
C VAL A 76 -13.64 11.94 -3.71
N LEU A 77 -14.65 11.27 -4.26
CA LEU A 77 -15.07 9.94 -3.81
C LEU A 77 -13.96 8.90 -4.02
N ALA A 78 -13.27 8.91 -5.16
CA ALA A 78 -12.13 8.04 -5.42
C ALA A 78 -10.99 8.28 -4.42
N THR A 79 -10.69 9.54 -4.10
CA THR A 79 -9.71 9.89 -3.05
C THR A 79 -10.16 9.36 -1.68
N ALA A 80 -11.45 9.49 -1.33
CA ALA A 80 -11.99 8.97 -0.09
C ALA A 80 -11.92 7.43 -0.02
N VAL A 81 -12.20 6.73 -1.12
CA VAL A 81 -12.04 5.27 -1.23
C VAL A 81 -10.59 4.86 -1.03
N ALA A 82 -9.63 5.50 -1.71
CA ALA A 82 -8.20 5.21 -1.52
C ALA A 82 -7.72 5.50 -0.09
N TRP A 83 -8.35 6.47 0.59
CA TRP A 83 -8.15 6.75 2.00
C TRP A 83 -8.89 5.81 2.97
N GLY A 84 -9.68 4.86 2.46
CA GLY A 84 -10.49 3.96 3.29
C GLY A 84 -11.52 4.70 4.15
N CYS A 85 -11.99 5.86 3.68
CA CYS A 85 -12.97 6.68 4.36
C CYS A 85 -14.39 6.17 4.08
N ASP A 86 -15.25 6.19 5.10
CA ASP A 86 -16.66 5.85 4.95
C ASP A 86 -17.50 7.01 4.40
N ARG A 87 -16.96 8.23 4.44
CA ARG A 87 -17.69 9.46 4.09
C ARG A 87 -16.80 10.62 3.70
N VAL A 88 -17.42 11.59 3.03
CA VAL A 88 -16.85 12.89 2.67
C VAL A 88 -17.68 14.00 3.31
N ARG A 89 -17.02 14.92 4.01
CA ARG A 89 -17.64 16.11 4.62
C ARG A 89 -17.38 17.35 3.77
N ASP A 90 -18.44 18.11 3.53
CA ASP A 90 -18.45 19.33 2.72
C ASP A 90 -17.51 20.43 3.23
N ARG A 91 -17.32 20.53 4.55
CA ARG A 91 -16.39 21.48 5.21
C ARG A 91 -16.12 21.10 6.67
N PRO A 92 -15.04 21.62 7.29
CA PRO A 92 -14.80 21.43 8.73
C PRO A 92 -15.98 21.88 9.58
N GLY A 93 -16.47 21.00 10.46
CA GLY A 93 -17.64 21.26 11.31
C GLY A 93 -18.99 21.39 10.57
N GLY A 94 -19.01 21.19 9.24
CA GLY A 94 -20.23 21.19 8.43
C GLY A 94 -21.15 20.01 8.74
N ARG A 95 -22.43 20.13 8.41
CA ARG A 95 -23.41 19.02 8.51
C ARG A 95 -23.55 18.25 7.18
N GLY A 96 -23.04 18.78 6.06
CA GLY A 96 -23.10 18.11 4.77
C GLY A 96 -22.15 16.93 4.74
N VAL A 97 -22.69 15.73 4.58
CA VAL A 97 -21.94 14.48 4.53
C VAL A 97 -22.45 13.64 3.37
N VAL A 98 -21.54 13.26 2.49
CA VAL A 98 -21.77 12.27 1.44
C VAL A 98 -21.19 10.95 1.92
N VAL A 99 -22.01 9.90 1.93
CA VAL A 99 -21.54 8.54 2.25
C VAL A 99 -20.77 8.01 1.04
N VAL A 100 -19.61 7.42 1.27
CA VAL A 100 -18.88 6.72 0.21
C VAL A 100 -19.66 5.45 -0.11
N PRO A 101 -20.15 5.27 -1.35
CA PRO A 101 -20.96 4.11 -1.69
C PRO A 101 -20.11 2.83 -1.60
N PRO A 102 -20.68 1.71 -1.14
CA PRO A 102 -20.00 0.42 -1.21
C PRO A 102 -19.71 0.05 -2.67
N PRO A 103 -18.74 -0.85 -2.91
CA PRO A 103 -18.47 -1.32 -4.26
C PRO A 103 -19.67 -2.09 -4.81
N ASP A 104 -19.98 -1.88 -6.09
CA ASP A 104 -21.09 -2.55 -6.79
C ASP A 104 -20.66 -3.99 -7.14
N ASP A 105 -21.54 -4.97 -6.94
CA ASP A 105 -21.28 -6.37 -7.29
C ASP A 105 -21.07 -6.58 -8.79
N ALA A 106 -21.54 -5.67 -9.64
CA ALA A 106 -21.28 -5.68 -11.08
C ALA A 106 -19.87 -5.17 -11.45
N GLN A 107 -19.14 -4.52 -10.53
CA GLN A 107 -17.79 -4.05 -10.80
C GLN A 107 -16.79 -5.23 -10.89
N PRO A 108 -15.70 -5.07 -11.67
CA PRO A 108 -14.63 -6.04 -11.69
C PRO A 108 -14.12 -6.36 -10.27
N VAL A 109 -13.77 -7.63 -10.02
CA VAL A 109 -13.28 -8.09 -8.72
C VAL A 109 -12.07 -7.29 -8.24
N THR A 110 -11.21 -6.81 -9.15
CA THR A 110 -10.08 -5.93 -8.84
C THR A 110 -10.54 -4.60 -8.24
N GLN A 111 -11.56 -3.95 -8.81
CA GLN A 111 -12.09 -2.68 -8.29
C GLN A 111 -12.78 -2.87 -6.93
N ARG A 112 -13.57 -3.94 -6.79
CA ARG A 112 -14.20 -4.30 -5.50
C ARG A 112 -13.14 -4.58 -4.43
N PHE A 113 -12.08 -5.32 -4.78
CA PHE A 113 -10.94 -5.61 -3.92
C PHE A 113 -10.25 -4.33 -3.43
N LEU A 114 -9.92 -3.39 -4.32
CA LEU A 114 -9.20 -2.17 -3.95
C LEU A 114 -9.99 -1.32 -2.95
N HIS A 115 -11.30 -1.20 -3.14
CA HIS A 115 -12.18 -0.53 -2.18
C HIS A 115 -12.13 -1.20 -0.81
N LEU A 116 -12.36 -2.53 -0.78
CA LEU A 116 -12.40 -3.29 0.47
C LEU A 116 -11.04 -3.32 1.17
N ALA A 117 -9.93 -3.41 0.43
CA ALA A 117 -8.59 -3.40 0.99
C ALA A 117 -8.22 -2.04 1.60
N ALA A 118 -8.58 -0.92 0.97
CA ALA A 118 -8.35 0.41 1.55
C ALA A 118 -9.19 0.62 2.84
N LEU A 119 -10.42 0.11 2.85
CA LEU A 119 -11.26 0.10 4.05
C LEU A 119 -10.67 -0.81 5.15
N ALA A 120 -10.23 -2.02 4.80
CA ALA A 120 -9.58 -2.96 5.70
C ALA A 120 -8.34 -2.33 6.37
N ALA A 121 -7.47 -1.68 5.59
CA ALA A 121 -6.30 -0.97 6.10
C ALA A 121 -6.67 0.08 7.17
N THR A 122 -7.79 0.80 6.98
CA THR A 122 -8.28 1.79 7.96
C THR A 122 -8.83 1.12 9.23
N ARG A 123 -9.47 -0.04 9.11
CA ARG A 123 -9.91 -0.84 10.27
C ARG A 123 -8.71 -1.37 11.05
N VAL A 124 -7.69 -1.84 10.35
CA VAL A 124 -6.40 -2.26 10.92
C VAL A 124 -5.71 -1.10 11.66
N GLU A 125 -5.63 0.09 11.05
CA GLU A 125 -5.06 1.29 11.68
C GLU A 125 -5.67 1.56 13.06
N THR A 126 -7.00 1.42 13.17
CA THR A 126 -7.73 1.57 14.44
C THR A 126 -7.45 0.41 15.40
N ALA A 127 -7.54 -0.82 14.92
CA ALA A 127 -7.39 -2.03 15.74
C ALA A 127 -5.99 -2.13 16.35
N VAL A 128 -4.95 -1.91 15.56
CA VAL A 128 -3.55 -1.91 15.99
C VAL A 128 -3.28 -0.80 16.99
N ALA A 129 -3.82 0.40 16.76
CA ALA A 129 -3.67 1.53 17.69
C ALA A 129 -4.28 1.23 19.07
N LEU A 130 -5.44 0.56 19.11
CA LEU A 130 -6.11 0.18 20.36
C LEU A 130 -5.47 -1.04 21.04
N ALA A 131 -4.86 -1.95 20.29
CA ALA A 131 -4.18 -3.12 20.82
C ALA A 131 -2.76 -2.81 21.35
N ARG A 132 -2.17 -1.68 20.96
CA ARG A 132 -0.81 -1.29 21.34
C ARG A 132 -0.64 -1.19 22.86
N GLY A 133 0.36 -1.90 23.41
CA GLY A 133 0.70 -1.84 24.84
C GLY A 133 -0.21 -2.64 25.76
N THR A 134 -1.12 -3.47 25.22
CA THR A 134 -2.03 -4.32 26.02
C THR A 134 -1.35 -5.57 26.61
N GLY A 135 -0.09 -5.85 26.24
CA GLY A 135 0.78 -6.75 27.01
C GLY A 135 0.54 -8.26 26.86
N VAL A 136 -0.13 -8.69 25.78
CA VAL A 136 -0.25 -10.13 25.46
C VAL A 136 0.72 -10.46 24.33
N ASP A 137 1.90 -10.94 24.71
CA ASP A 137 2.90 -11.52 23.82
C ASP A 137 2.69 -13.04 23.77
N ALA A 138 2.39 -13.56 22.59
CA ALA A 138 2.43 -14.97 22.26
C ALA A 138 3.54 -15.24 21.22
N VAL A 139 3.73 -16.50 20.83
CA VAL A 139 4.71 -16.90 19.81
C VAL A 139 3.96 -17.70 18.75
N LYS A 140 4.08 -17.32 17.47
CA LYS A 140 3.51 -18.03 16.33
C LYS A 140 4.22 -19.37 16.13
N ALA A 141 3.68 -20.25 15.28
CA ALA A 141 4.23 -21.59 15.03
C ALA A 141 5.66 -21.57 14.44
N ASP A 142 6.02 -20.49 13.75
CA ASP A 142 7.33 -20.28 13.14
C ASP A 142 8.37 -19.64 14.10
N GLY A 143 8.00 -19.39 15.36
CA GLY A 143 8.85 -18.78 16.37
C GLY A 143 8.87 -17.26 16.35
N SER A 144 8.14 -16.62 15.44
CA SER A 144 7.97 -15.16 15.44
C SER A 144 7.04 -14.73 16.60
N PRO A 145 7.23 -13.52 17.17
CA PRO A 145 6.32 -13.03 18.20
C PRO A 145 4.93 -12.73 17.62
N SER A 146 3.87 -13.22 18.26
CA SER A 146 2.48 -12.83 17.99
C SER A 146 2.01 -11.84 19.04
N LEU A 147 1.47 -10.71 18.60
CA LEU A 147 0.90 -9.69 19.46
C LEU A 147 -0.62 -9.74 19.40
N ALA A 148 -1.25 -9.23 20.47
CA ALA A 148 -2.64 -8.80 20.40
C ALA A 148 -2.92 -7.86 19.21
N ALA A 149 -1.92 -7.11 18.75
CA ALA A 149 -2.02 -6.24 17.58
C ALA A 149 -2.12 -7.02 16.26
N ASP A 150 -1.38 -8.12 16.09
CA ASP A 150 -1.44 -8.94 14.87
C ASP A 150 -2.84 -9.59 14.75
N GLU A 151 -3.34 -10.17 15.84
CA GLU A 151 -4.69 -10.76 15.87
C GLU A 151 -5.78 -9.70 15.64
N ALA A 152 -5.69 -8.53 16.29
CA ALA A 152 -6.64 -7.45 16.09
C ALA A 152 -6.63 -6.93 14.64
N ALA A 153 -5.45 -6.84 14.04
CA ALA A 153 -5.27 -6.47 12.64
C ALA A 153 -5.92 -7.51 11.71
N HIS A 154 -5.63 -8.80 11.93
CA HIS A 154 -6.23 -9.88 11.14
C HIS A 154 -7.75 -9.86 11.19
N VAL A 155 -8.34 -9.84 12.39
CA VAL A 155 -9.80 -9.84 12.57
C VAL A 155 -10.44 -8.65 11.84
N ALA A 156 -9.86 -7.46 12.00
CA ALA A 156 -10.35 -6.24 11.35
C ALA A 156 -10.28 -6.30 9.82
N ALA A 157 -9.19 -6.85 9.27
CA ALA A 157 -9.00 -6.95 7.82
C ALA A 157 -9.86 -8.06 7.20
N ALA A 158 -9.88 -9.25 7.81
CA ALA A 158 -10.59 -10.41 7.30
C ALA A 158 -12.10 -10.20 7.25
N GLU A 159 -12.69 -9.47 8.22
CA GLU A 159 -14.11 -9.13 8.22
C GLU A 159 -14.51 -8.29 6.98
N VAL A 160 -13.64 -7.37 6.57
CA VAL A 160 -13.88 -6.50 5.42
C VAL A 160 -13.59 -7.23 4.11
N LEU A 161 -12.43 -7.88 4.01
CA LEU A 161 -11.99 -8.56 2.79
C LEU A 161 -12.85 -9.80 2.46
N GLY A 162 -13.40 -10.48 3.47
CA GLY A 162 -14.31 -11.61 3.27
C GLY A 162 -15.57 -11.27 2.47
N ARG A 163 -15.96 -9.98 2.42
CA ARG A 163 -17.10 -9.48 1.63
C ARG A 163 -16.85 -9.56 0.12
N LEU A 164 -15.60 -9.72 -0.31
CA LEU A 164 -15.23 -9.86 -1.72
C LEU A 164 -15.78 -11.16 -2.35
N GLY A 165 -15.97 -12.20 -1.54
CA GLY A 165 -16.48 -13.50 -1.99
C GLY A 165 -15.45 -14.40 -2.67
N VAL A 166 -14.15 -14.12 -2.49
CA VAL A 166 -13.03 -14.97 -2.92
C VAL A 166 -12.27 -15.48 -1.69
N PRO A 167 -11.52 -16.59 -1.80
CA PRO A 167 -10.68 -17.07 -0.70
C PRO A 167 -9.70 -16.00 -0.23
N VAL A 168 -9.52 -15.90 1.08
CA VAL A 168 -8.55 -15.02 1.74
C VAL A 168 -7.56 -15.90 2.49
N LEU A 169 -6.28 -15.78 2.18
CA LEU A 169 -5.17 -16.34 2.92
C LEU A 169 -4.52 -15.23 3.74
N SER A 170 -4.09 -15.54 4.97
CA SER A 170 -3.53 -14.54 5.87
C SER A 170 -2.41 -15.15 6.69
N GLU A 171 -1.37 -14.38 6.96
CA GLU A 171 -0.27 -14.76 7.87
C GLU A 171 -0.78 -15.34 9.21
N GLU A 172 -1.85 -14.77 9.78
CA GLU A 172 -2.35 -15.15 11.11
C GLU A 172 -3.23 -16.40 11.13
N ARG A 173 -3.40 -17.10 10.00
CA ARG A 173 -4.30 -18.26 9.91
C ARG A 173 -3.69 -19.37 9.08
N THR A 174 -4.05 -20.61 9.40
CA THR A 174 -3.76 -21.75 8.53
C THR A 174 -4.48 -21.60 7.20
N ASP A 175 -3.78 -21.95 6.12
CA ASP A 175 -4.33 -21.87 4.78
C ASP A 175 -5.57 -22.75 4.61
N GLN A 176 -6.58 -22.16 3.99
CA GLN A 176 -7.67 -22.90 3.39
C GLN A 176 -7.27 -23.39 1.99
N ARG A 177 -7.90 -24.46 1.51
CA ARG A 177 -7.66 -24.93 0.15
C ARG A 177 -8.14 -23.90 -0.87
N VAL A 178 -7.23 -23.46 -1.74
CA VAL A 178 -7.50 -22.56 -2.85
C VAL A 178 -7.19 -23.27 -4.16
N ASP A 179 -8.06 -23.10 -5.16
CA ASP A 179 -7.75 -23.49 -6.54
C ASP A 179 -6.85 -22.41 -7.17
N GLU A 180 -5.64 -22.79 -7.60
CA GLU A 180 -4.64 -21.87 -8.16
C GLU A 180 -5.13 -21.13 -9.42
N ALA A 181 -6.09 -21.71 -10.16
CA ALA A 181 -6.68 -21.08 -11.33
C ALA A 181 -7.71 -19.99 -10.96
N SER A 182 -8.24 -20.02 -9.74
CA SER A 182 -9.22 -19.05 -9.23
C SER A 182 -8.53 -17.79 -8.69
N ALA A 183 -9.27 -16.69 -8.57
CA ALA A 183 -8.78 -15.51 -7.89
C ALA A 183 -8.81 -15.71 -6.36
N TRP A 184 -7.80 -15.21 -5.66
CA TRP A 184 -7.69 -15.28 -4.20
C TRP A 184 -6.95 -14.06 -3.65
N VAL A 185 -7.26 -13.69 -2.42
CA VAL A 185 -6.58 -12.62 -1.70
C VAL A 185 -5.53 -13.22 -0.79
N VAL A 186 -4.38 -12.56 -0.69
CA VAL A 186 -3.40 -12.78 0.37
C VAL A 186 -3.22 -11.50 1.17
N LEU A 187 -3.14 -11.66 2.48
CA LEU A 187 -3.15 -10.59 3.46
C LEU A 187 -2.00 -10.78 4.46
N ASP A 188 -1.13 -9.78 4.54
CA ASP A 188 -0.36 -9.50 5.75
C ASP A 188 -1.02 -8.28 6.43
N PRO A 189 -1.71 -8.48 7.56
CA PRO A 189 -2.41 -7.40 8.23
C PRO A 189 -1.45 -6.47 8.99
N LEU A 190 -0.21 -6.88 9.29
CA LEU A 190 0.78 -6.10 10.02
C LEU A 190 2.22 -6.51 9.65
N ASP A 191 2.67 -6.18 8.44
CA ASP A 191 4.06 -6.37 8.03
C ASP A 191 4.98 -5.47 8.88
N GLY A 192 6.14 -6.01 9.25
CA GLY A 192 7.08 -5.34 10.14
C GLY A 192 6.63 -5.33 11.59
N THR A 193 5.98 -6.38 12.11
CA THR A 193 5.63 -6.53 13.54
C THR A 193 6.80 -6.21 14.48
N GLY A 194 8.03 -6.61 14.12
CA GLY A 194 9.24 -6.28 14.88
C GLY A 194 9.48 -4.76 15.00
N ASN A 195 9.31 -4.04 13.90
CA ASN A 195 9.38 -2.58 13.84
C ASN A 195 8.28 -1.93 14.68
N PHE A 196 7.03 -2.40 14.51
CA PHE A 196 5.90 -1.94 15.31
C PHE A 196 6.15 -2.08 16.82
N ARG A 197 6.65 -3.24 17.27
CA ARG A 197 7.02 -3.51 18.67
C ARG A 197 8.09 -2.56 19.18
N ALA A 198 9.11 -2.30 18.36
CA ALA A 198 10.21 -1.41 18.71
C ALA A 198 9.82 0.08 18.64
N GLY A 199 8.63 0.41 18.13
CA GLY A 199 8.23 1.80 17.86
C GLY A 199 9.02 2.43 16.71
N LEU A 200 9.57 1.61 15.81
CA LEU A 200 10.36 2.03 14.66
C LEU A 200 9.50 1.96 13.39
N PRO A 201 9.49 2.99 12.52
CA PRO A 201 8.90 2.89 11.20
C PRO A 201 9.87 2.23 10.20
N PRO A 202 9.38 1.61 9.10
CA PRO A 202 7.97 1.43 8.77
C PRO A 202 7.39 0.10 9.27
N TRP A 203 6.06 0.06 9.36
CA TRP A 203 5.23 -1.15 9.52
C TRP A 203 3.93 -0.91 8.76
N ALA A 204 3.34 -1.95 8.17
CA ALA A 204 2.37 -1.77 7.09
C ALA A 204 1.24 -2.79 7.08
N PHE A 205 0.12 -2.39 6.47
CA PHE A 205 -0.89 -3.31 5.97
C PHE A 205 -0.54 -3.65 4.52
N SER A 206 -0.61 -4.93 4.13
CA SER A 206 -0.38 -5.39 2.76
C SER A 206 -1.47 -6.38 2.33
N ALA A 207 -2.11 -6.12 1.20
CA ALA A 207 -3.04 -7.05 0.58
C ALA A 207 -2.81 -7.12 -0.93
N GLY A 208 -2.81 -8.34 -1.46
CA GLY A 208 -2.74 -8.61 -2.90
C GLY A 208 -3.89 -9.50 -3.36
N LEU A 209 -4.50 -9.18 -4.50
CA LEU A 209 -5.38 -10.07 -5.23
C LEU A 209 -4.56 -10.80 -6.29
N VAL A 210 -4.51 -12.13 -6.19
CA VAL A 210 -3.74 -13.01 -7.07
C VAL A 210 -4.69 -13.78 -7.99
N HIS A 211 -4.32 -13.90 -9.26
CA HIS A 211 -5.03 -14.72 -10.24
C HIS A 211 -4.04 -15.33 -11.23
N GLY A 212 -4.12 -16.65 -11.47
CA GLY A 212 -3.18 -17.34 -12.36
C GLY A 212 -1.71 -17.21 -11.93
N GLY A 213 -1.47 -17.14 -10.62
CA GLY A 213 -0.14 -16.96 -10.03
C GLY A 213 0.46 -15.56 -10.18
N ARG A 214 -0.29 -14.56 -10.66
CA ARG A 214 0.16 -13.16 -10.75
C ARG A 214 -0.66 -12.28 -9.81
N ALA A 215 0.00 -11.36 -9.12
CA ALA A 215 -0.68 -10.32 -8.34
C ALA A 215 -1.28 -9.29 -9.31
N VAL A 216 -2.62 -9.27 -9.45
CA VAL A 216 -3.35 -8.47 -10.43
C VAL A 216 -3.91 -7.16 -9.85
N ALA A 217 -3.99 -7.06 -8.52
CA ALA A 217 -4.27 -5.82 -7.82
C ALA A 217 -3.61 -5.86 -6.43
N GLY A 218 -3.23 -4.70 -5.89
CA GLY A 218 -2.61 -4.61 -4.57
C GLY A 218 -2.85 -3.28 -3.88
N VAL A 219 -2.88 -3.33 -2.54
CA VAL A 219 -2.91 -2.17 -1.65
C VAL A 219 -1.86 -2.38 -0.58
N VAL A 220 -0.98 -1.39 -0.39
CA VAL A 220 -0.02 -1.35 0.72
C VAL A 220 -0.17 -0.01 1.43
N VAL A 221 -0.31 -0.03 2.75
CA VAL A 221 -0.41 1.17 3.58
C VAL A 221 0.68 1.13 4.63
N ASP A 222 1.62 2.07 4.57
CA ASP A 222 2.57 2.29 5.66
C ASP A 222 1.81 2.97 6.80
N LEU A 223 1.37 2.16 7.75
CA LEU A 223 0.51 2.58 8.86
C LEU A 223 1.25 3.52 9.84
N SER A 224 2.59 3.53 9.80
CA SER A 224 3.42 4.41 10.62
C SER A 224 3.49 5.85 10.08
N SER A 225 3.35 6.03 8.76
CA SER A 225 3.43 7.35 8.10
C SER A 225 2.13 7.80 7.43
N GLY A 226 1.19 6.89 7.20
CA GLY A 226 -0.06 7.13 6.47
C GLY A 226 0.09 7.08 4.95
N ARG A 227 1.29 6.84 4.41
CA ARG A 227 1.53 6.68 2.95
C ARG A 227 0.78 5.47 2.41
N ARG A 228 0.17 5.63 1.24
CA ARG A 228 -0.67 4.60 0.63
C ARG A 228 -0.29 4.37 -0.83
N TRP A 229 -0.12 3.11 -1.18
CA TRP A 229 0.08 2.64 -2.54
C TRP A 229 -1.08 1.73 -2.95
N TRP A 230 -1.58 1.90 -4.17
CA TRP A 230 -2.59 1.00 -4.74
C TRP A 230 -2.44 0.87 -6.25
N THR A 231 -2.90 -0.24 -6.79
CA THR A 231 -3.13 -0.43 -8.24
C THR A 231 -4.55 0.00 -8.61
N GLU A 232 -4.80 0.37 -9.85
CA GLU A 232 -6.10 0.76 -10.42
C GLU A 232 -5.92 0.91 -11.94
N GLY A 233 -6.93 0.72 -12.79
CA GLY A 233 -6.84 1.04 -14.23
C GLY A 233 -5.62 0.53 -15.03
N GLY A 234 -4.91 -0.52 -14.59
CA GLY A 234 -3.66 -1.00 -15.19
C GLY A 234 -2.37 -0.25 -14.80
N GLY A 235 -2.44 0.74 -13.89
CA GLY A 235 -1.30 1.44 -13.31
C GLY A 235 -1.23 1.28 -11.79
N ALA A 236 -0.36 2.07 -11.17
CA ALA A 236 -0.25 2.20 -9.72
C ALA A 236 -0.14 3.67 -9.30
N TRP A 237 -0.56 3.96 -8.07
CA TRP A 237 -0.53 5.27 -7.46
C TRP A 237 0.05 5.19 -6.07
N ARG A 238 0.75 6.24 -5.68
CA ARG A 238 1.15 6.53 -4.32
C ARG A 238 0.57 7.88 -3.98
N ASP A 239 -0.31 7.92 -3.00
CA ASP A 239 -0.83 9.19 -2.50
C ASP A 239 -1.44 10.07 -3.63
N GLY A 240 -2.12 9.44 -4.59
CA GLY A 240 -2.76 10.09 -5.74
C GLY A 240 -1.81 10.43 -6.89
N LEU A 241 -0.51 10.19 -6.72
CA LEU A 241 0.52 10.41 -7.73
C LEU A 241 0.89 9.11 -8.45
N PRO A 242 1.13 9.11 -9.77
CA PRO A 242 1.51 7.91 -10.49
C PRO A 242 2.81 7.28 -9.96
N VAL A 243 2.78 5.95 -9.82
CA VAL A 243 3.93 5.11 -9.47
C VAL A 243 4.59 4.61 -10.74
N ARG A 244 5.92 4.74 -10.81
CA ARG A 244 6.75 4.23 -11.90
C ARG A 244 8.10 3.80 -11.37
N SER A 245 8.49 2.58 -11.64
CA SER A 245 9.84 2.11 -11.40
C SER A 245 10.81 2.89 -12.29
N ARG A 246 12.03 3.11 -11.81
CA ARG A 246 13.06 3.85 -12.56
C ARG A 246 14.47 3.38 -12.19
N PRO A 247 15.44 3.54 -13.10
CA PRO A 247 16.84 3.28 -12.80
C PRO A 247 17.36 4.09 -11.60
N GLY A 248 18.33 3.52 -10.89
CA GLY A 248 18.98 4.17 -9.76
C GLY A 248 20.06 3.29 -9.14
N SER A 249 20.64 3.76 -8.03
CA SER A 249 21.71 3.05 -7.32
C SER A 249 21.40 2.78 -5.84
N THR A 250 20.16 3.02 -5.43
CA THR A 250 19.66 2.62 -4.10
C THR A 250 19.13 1.20 -4.21
N VAL A 251 19.67 0.30 -3.41
CA VAL A 251 19.15 -1.06 -3.23
C VAL A 251 18.53 -1.15 -1.84
N VAL A 252 17.33 -1.72 -1.77
CA VAL A 252 16.64 -1.99 -0.50
C VAL A 252 16.70 -3.48 -0.26
N VAL A 253 16.93 -3.91 0.97
CA VAL A 253 17.07 -5.33 1.29
C VAL A 253 16.43 -5.60 2.64
N PRO A 254 15.86 -6.80 2.85
CA PRO A 254 15.20 -7.10 4.11
C PRO A 254 16.21 -7.24 5.25
N THR A 255 15.72 -7.36 6.49
CA THR A 255 16.54 -7.55 7.70
C THR A 255 17.45 -8.78 7.62
N ALA A 256 18.72 -8.65 8.03
CA ALA A 256 19.70 -9.73 8.00
C ALA A 256 19.18 -11.04 8.63
N PRO A 257 19.59 -12.22 8.10
CA PRO A 257 19.33 -13.48 8.79
C PRO A 257 19.97 -13.48 10.18
N ALA A 258 19.39 -14.23 11.11
CA ALA A 258 19.88 -14.29 12.49
C ALA A 258 21.37 -14.68 12.55
N GLY A 259 22.19 -13.82 13.16
CA GLY A 259 23.65 -14.02 13.25
C GLY A 259 24.42 -13.77 11.96
N GLY A 260 23.77 -13.30 10.89
CA GLY A 260 24.37 -12.99 9.60
C GLY A 260 24.48 -11.49 9.31
N ALA A 261 24.99 -11.17 8.13
CA ALA A 261 25.05 -9.82 7.58
C ALA A 261 24.19 -9.75 6.32
N VAL A 262 23.69 -8.55 6.03
CA VAL A 262 23.07 -8.25 4.73
C VAL A 262 24.16 -8.23 3.67
N ALA A 263 23.94 -8.98 2.59
CA ALA A 263 24.81 -8.92 1.43
C ALA A 263 24.39 -7.76 0.50
N VAL A 264 25.37 -7.01 0.01
CA VAL A 264 25.17 -5.78 -0.75
C VAL A 264 25.85 -5.91 -2.10
N PRO A 265 25.13 -5.73 -3.22
CA PRO A 265 25.74 -5.77 -4.54
C PRO A 265 26.69 -4.59 -4.72
N SER A 266 27.82 -4.81 -5.40
CA SER A 266 28.85 -3.78 -5.60
C SER A 266 28.36 -2.57 -6.43
N SER A 267 27.27 -2.72 -7.18
CA SER A 267 26.60 -1.64 -7.92
C SER A 267 25.72 -0.75 -7.03
N ALA A 268 25.42 -1.15 -5.79
CA ALA A 268 24.67 -0.32 -4.86
C ALA A 268 25.54 0.81 -4.30
N HIS A 269 25.12 2.05 -4.51
CA HIS A 269 25.74 3.23 -3.88
C HIS A 269 25.09 3.57 -2.54
N ARG A 270 23.84 3.13 -2.35
CA ARG A 270 23.07 3.33 -1.13
C ARG A 270 22.31 2.06 -0.81
N VAL A 271 22.32 1.68 0.46
CA VAL A 271 21.56 0.54 0.97
C VAL A 271 20.53 1.03 1.97
N ARG A 272 19.36 0.43 1.95
CA ARG A 272 18.34 0.58 2.99
C ARG A 272 17.93 -0.80 3.48
N VAL A 273 17.87 -0.94 4.80
CA VAL A 273 17.26 -2.08 5.48
C VAL A 273 16.14 -1.47 6.31
N THR A 274 14.89 -1.73 5.93
CA THR A 274 13.76 -1.08 6.61
C THR A 274 13.08 -2.05 7.57
N GLY A 275 13.08 -3.35 7.26
CA GLY A 275 12.46 -4.39 8.08
C GLY A 275 10.94 -4.51 7.89
N CYS A 276 10.44 -4.11 6.73
CA CYS A 276 9.02 -4.18 6.33
C CYS A 276 8.96 -4.42 4.81
N THR A 277 8.94 -5.69 4.42
CA THR A 277 9.12 -6.14 3.03
C THR A 277 8.09 -5.51 2.07
N ALA A 278 6.84 -5.35 2.50
CA ALA A 278 5.78 -4.76 1.70
C ALA A 278 6.12 -3.30 1.32
N VAL A 279 6.64 -2.51 2.26
CA VAL A 279 7.07 -1.13 1.99
C VAL A 279 8.33 -1.12 1.12
N GLU A 280 9.26 -2.05 1.32
CA GLU A 280 10.48 -2.14 0.52
C GLU A 280 10.17 -2.36 -0.97
N LEU A 281 9.24 -3.25 -1.29
CA LEU A 281 8.77 -3.47 -2.66
C LEU A 281 8.07 -2.24 -3.23
N CYS A 282 7.27 -1.52 -2.43
CA CYS A 282 6.67 -0.26 -2.84
C CYS A 282 7.72 0.82 -3.20
N LEU A 283 8.86 0.84 -2.50
CA LEU A 283 9.96 1.76 -2.81
C LEU A 283 10.62 1.42 -4.16
N VAL A 284 10.66 0.15 -4.57
CA VAL A 284 11.10 -0.25 -5.91
C VAL A 284 10.04 0.13 -6.95
N ALA A 285 8.76 -0.15 -6.65
CA ALA A 285 7.64 0.17 -7.53
C ALA A 285 7.55 1.67 -7.85
N ASP A 286 7.74 2.55 -6.86
CA ASP A 286 7.67 4.01 -7.04
C ASP A 286 8.99 4.68 -7.45
N GLY A 287 10.02 3.86 -7.66
CA GLY A 287 11.34 4.26 -8.14
C GLY A 287 12.22 4.92 -7.09
N SER A 288 11.81 4.95 -5.82
CA SER A 288 12.65 5.43 -4.71
C SER A 288 13.89 4.54 -4.52
N ALA A 289 13.77 3.26 -4.88
CA ALA A 289 14.83 2.28 -4.99
C ALA A 289 14.87 1.70 -6.41
N ALA A 290 16.05 1.27 -6.82
CA ALA A 290 16.25 0.62 -8.12
C ALA A 290 15.93 -0.87 -8.05
N ALA A 291 16.17 -1.48 -6.89
CA ALA A 291 15.96 -2.90 -6.70
C ALA A 291 15.85 -3.33 -5.23
N TRP A 292 15.38 -4.56 -5.07
CA TRP A 292 15.29 -5.33 -3.85
C TRP A 292 15.68 -6.78 -4.09
N HIS A 293 16.28 -7.44 -3.08
CA HIS A 293 16.61 -8.86 -3.16
C HIS A 293 16.65 -9.55 -1.80
N ASP A 294 16.41 -10.85 -1.81
CA ASP A 294 16.54 -11.75 -0.65
C ASP A 294 17.36 -13.01 -0.98
N LEU A 295 18.27 -12.93 -1.95
CA LEU A 295 19.08 -14.06 -2.40
C LEU A 295 20.00 -14.66 -1.31
N ASP A 296 20.35 -13.86 -0.31
CA ASP A 296 21.22 -14.21 0.82
C ASP A 296 20.49 -14.83 2.02
N ARG A 297 19.18 -15.11 1.90
CA ARG A 297 18.35 -15.64 2.99
C ARG A 297 17.36 -16.69 2.51
N GLY A 298 16.51 -17.16 3.44
CA GLY A 298 15.56 -18.24 3.20
C GLY A 298 14.34 -17.90 2.35
N GLY A 299 14.19 -16.66 1.88
CA GLY A 299 13.02 -16.18 1.14
C GLY A 299 12.03 -15.37 1.99
N ALA A 300 11.15 -14.64 1.31
CA ALA A 300 9.97 -13.97 1.87
C ALA A 300 8.71 -14.84 1.74
N HIS A 301 7.69 -14.56 2.54
CA HIS A 301 6.40 -15.23 2.42
C HIS A 301 5.50 -14.51 1.40
N VAL A 302 4.51 -15.23 0.85
CA VAL A 302 3.63 -14.67 -0.18
C VAL A 302 2.79 -13.48 0.32
N HIS A 303 2.44 -13.46 1.60
CA HIS A 303 1.69 -12.37 2.23
C HIS A 303 2.51 -11.07 2.36
N ASP A 304 3.82 -11.18 2.62
CA ASP A 304 4.73 -10.04 2.69
C ASP A 304 4.85 -9.30 1.34
N VAL A 305 4.74 -10.05 0.22
CA VAL A 305 5.19 -9.57 -1.09
C VAL A 305 4.06 -9.25 -2.07
N ALA A 306 2.92 -9.92 -2.01
CA ALA A 306 1.95 -9.88 -3.10
C ALA A 306 1.37 -8.47 -3.38
N GLY A 307 1.08 -7.69 -2.33
CA GLY A 307 0.64 -6.30 -2.49
C GLY A 307 1.70 -5.44 -3.20
N GLY A 308 2.95 -5.55 -2.74
CA GLY A 308 4.10 -4.87 -3.34
C GLY A 308 4.41 -5.33 -4.77
N LEU A 309 4.25 -6.61 -5.07
CA LEU A 309 4.47 -7.17 -6.41
C LEU A 309 3.42 -6.70 -7.43
N ALA A 310 2.15 -6.55 -7.02
CA ALA A 310 1.13 -5.95 -7.87
C ALA A 310 1.51 -4.52 -8.26
N LEU A 311 1.99 -3.74 -7.28
CA LEU A 311 2.45 -2.36 -7.48
C LEU A 311 3.69 -2.30 -8.35
N LEU A 312 4.65 -3.19 -8.14
CA LEU A 312 5.87 -3.30 -8.94
C LEU A 312 5.53 -3.55 -10.41
N ALA A 313 4.71 -4.56 -10.69
CA ALA A 313 4.30 -4.89 -12.05
C ALA A 313 3.54 -3.74 -12.73
N ALA A 314 2.60 -3.11 -12.01
CA ALA A 314 1.85 -1.97 -12.52
C ALA A 314 2.71 -0.69 -12.67
N GLY A 315 3.79 -0.57 -11.90
CA GLY A 315 4.82 0.46 -12.02
C GLY A 315 5.84 0.21 -13.14
N GLY A 316 5.77 -0.94 -13.83
CA GLY A 316 6.66 -1.33 -14.92
C GLY A 316 7.91 -2.13 -14.50
N GLY A 317 8.04 -2.46 -13.22
CA GLY A 317 9.12 -3.30 -12.70
C GLY A 317 8.87 -4.80 -12.89
N ILE A 318 9.85 -5.60 -12.47
CA ILE A 318 9.84 -7.06 -12.63
C ILE A 318 10.38 -7.77 -11.38
N ALA A 319 9.85 -8.97 -11.12
CA ALA A 319 10.37 -9.88 -10.11
C ALA A 319 10.85 -11.20 -10.77
N LEU A 320 12.09 -11.60 -10.50
CA LEU A 320 12.70 -12.82 -11.03
C LEU A 320 13.14 -13.77 -9.92
N THR A 321 12.92 -15.07 -10.11
CA THR A 321 13.47 -16.12 -9.23
C THR A 321 15.00 -16.22 -9.39
N PRO A 322 15.72 -16.94 -8.50
CA PRO A 322 17.15 -17.18 -8.65
C PRO A 322 17.54 -17.81 -10.00
N GLU A 323 16.63 -18.57 -10.61
CA GLU A 323 16.80 -19.21 -11.92
C GLU A 323 16.52 -18.24 -13.10
N GLY A 324 16.21 -16.96 -12.82
CA GLY A 324 15.95 -15.93 -13.83
C GLY A 324 14.54 -15.96 -14.44
N ALA A 325 13.66 -16.84 -13.96
CA ALA A 325 12.27 -16.92 -14.40
C ALA A 325 11.41 -15.84 -13.75
N GLU A 326 10.32 -15.41 -14.39
CA GLU A 326 9.35 -14.52 -13.73
C GLU A 326 8.72 -15.22 -12.53
N LEU A 327 8.60 -14.50 -11.43
CA LEU A 327 8.02 -15.03 -10.20
C LEU A 327 6.54 -15.41 -10.37
N VAL A 328 6.17 -16.60 -9.92
CA VAL A 328 4.80 -17.11 -9.88
C VAL A 328 4.40 -17.35 -8.43
N LEU A 329 3.30 -16.74 -8.01
CA LEU A 329 2.76 -16.87 -6.65
C LEU A 329 1.90 -18.13 -6.52
N ARG A 330 2.03 -18.80 -5.37
CA ARG A 330 1.23 -19.96 -4.99
C ARG A 330 0.39 -19.61 -3.75
N PRO A 331 -0.82 -20.19 -3.59
CA PRO A 331 -1.63 -20.06 -2.38
C PRO A 331 -1.03 -20.91 -1.25
N ASP A 332 0.14 -20.49 -0.78
CA ASP A 332 0.95 -21.16 0.24
C ASP A 332 1.62 -20.10 1.12
N THR A 333 1.05 -19.85 2.30
CA THR A 333 1.56 -18.85 3.25
C THR A 333 2.74 -19.36 4.07
N GLU A 334 2.95 -20.68 4.15
CA GLU A 334 4.10 -21.28 4.84
C GLU A 334 5.35 -21.31 3.95
N GLY A 335 5.16 -21.47 2.64
CA GLY A 335 6.20 -21.49 1.63
C GLY A 335 7.01 -20.19 1.59
N ARG A 336 8.31 -20.34 1.36
CA ARG A 336 9.24 -19.21 1.18
C ARG A 336 9.66 -19.07 -0.27
N ILE A 337 9.72 -17.83 -0.71
CA ILE A 337 10.02 -17.45 -2.08
C ILE A 337 11.27 -16.58 -2.06
N ARG A 338 12.31 -17.00 -2.79
CA ARG A 338 13.47 -16.14 -3.06
C ARG A 338 13.32 -15.48 -4.42
N PHE A 339 13.65 -14.21 -4.52
CA PHE A 339 13.58 -13.45 -5.76
C PHE A 339 14.38 -12.14 -5.70
N VAL A 340 14.56 -11.54 -6.86
CA VAL A 340 14.95 -10.14 -7.01
C VAL A 340 13.77 -9.36 -7.55
N ALA A 341 13.54 -8.15 -7.05
CA ALA A 341 12.63 -7.18 -7.63
C ALA A 341 13.44 -6.00 -8.15
N ALA A 342 13.21 -5.57 -9.38
CA ALA A 342 13.95 -4.46 -9.95
C ALA A 342 13.08 -3.66 -10.92
N GLU A 343 13.57 -2.48 -11.29
CA GLU A 343 12.92 -1.63 -12.29
C GLU A 343 12.87 -2.27 -13.69
N SER A 344 13.86 -3.11 -14.04
CA SER A 344 13.94 -3.80 -15.32
C SER A 344 14.56 -5.18 -15.18
N ARG A 345 14.34 -6.00 -16.21
CA ARG A 345 14.97 -7.32 -16.34
C ARG A 345 16.49 -7.23 -16.33
N ALA A 346 17.07 -6.21 -16.95
CA ALA A 346 18.53 -6.06 -17.01
C ALA A 346 19.14 -5.85 -15.62
N THR A 347 18.53 -4.98 -14.79
CA THR A 347 18.97 -4.79 -13.40
C THR A 347 18.72 -6.02 -12.53
N ALA A 348 17.60 -6.71 -12.71
CA ALA A 348 17.33 -7.97 -12.02
C ALA A 348 18.40 -9.04 -12.34
N GLU A 349 18.74 -9.22 -13.61
CA GLU A 349 19.78 -10.17 -14.05
C GLU A 349 21.20 -9.76 -13.63
N GLU A 350 21.50 -8.46 -13.55
CA GLU A 350 22.74 -7.97 -12.95
C GLU A 350 22.85 -8.36 -11.48
N LEU A 351 21.76 -8.18 -10.72
CA LEU A 351 21.72 -8.57 -9.31
C LEU A 351 21.90 -10.07 -9.15
N LEU A 352 21.17 -10.89 -9.90
CA LEU A 352 21.31 -12.36 -9.84
C LEU A 352 22.78 -12.78 -10.01
N ARG A 353 23.47 -12.24 -11.03
CA ARG A 353 24.90 -12.51 -11.28
C ARG A 353 25.83 -12.04 -10.17
N ALA A 354 25.44 -11.05 -9.37
CA ALA A 354 26.24 -10.57 -8.25
C ALA A 354 26.19 -11.53 -7.04
N PHE A 355 25.28 -12.50 -7.06
CA PHE A 355 25.04 -13.48 -5.99
C PHE A 355 25.23 -14.95 -6.41
N ASP A 356 25.60 -15.20 -7.67
CA ASP A 356 26.08 -16.50 -8.19
C ASP A 356 27.53 -16.78 -7.78
#